data_AF-A0A498GVZ8-F1
#
_entry.id   AF-A0A498GVZ8-F1
#
_cell.length_a   1.000
_cell.length_b   1.000
_cell.length_c   1.000
_cell.angle_alpha   90.00
_cell.angle_beta   90.00
_cell.angle_gamma   90.00
#
_symmetry.space_group_name_H-M   'P 1'
#
loop_
_entity.id
_entity.type
_entity.pdbx_description
1 polymer ?
#
loop_
_entity_poly.entity_id
_entity_poly.type
_entity_poly.pdbx_seq_one_letter_code
_entity_poly.pdbx_strand_id
1 'polypeptide(L)'
;MNYSKMTKDDFDRILYICLKEETLQSIVKIPGVSEIVSKHFNNDTFLKEEIPQSIVKIPGIYEIVSEHFNNDILEKWEYEQYIKVKEIVERISLWNPEFQRTLVLLKLINELTEVLCGTLDLKLDQYINLRALPVREFFREVVDKYSAYPIWTCDFEGSCLVGAEKLEIEPIDSILHRFGDE
;
A
#
# COMPACT_ATOMS: atom_id res chain seq x y z
N MET A 1 12.38 7.36 4.74
CA MET A 1 11.61 6.11 4.89
C MET A 1 11.20 5.99 6.33
N ASN A 2 9.89 5.88 6.58
CA ASN A 2 9.33 6.07 7.92
C ASN A 2 8.98 4.71 8.53
N TYR A 3 9.96 4.14 9.24
CA TYR A 3 9.87 2.88 10.00
C TYR A 3 8.65 2.79 10.94
N SER A 4 8.05 3.94 11.29
CA SER A 4 6.91 4.04 12.20
C SER A 4 5.60 3.44 11.67
N LYS A 5 5.52 3.09 10.38
CA LYS A 5 4.27 2.66 9.73
C LYS A 5 4.16 1.15 9.52
N MET A 6 5.26 0.42 9.62
CA MET A 6 5.26 -1.03 9.56
C MET A 6 4.67 -1.61 10.84
N THR A 7 3.67 -2.49 10.72
CA THR A 7 3.11 -3.19 11.89
C THR A 7 4.03 -4.33 12.32
N LYS A 8 3.92 -4.76 13.57
CA LYS A 8 4.65 -5.95 14.04
C LYS A 8 4.28 -7.19 13.21
N ASP A 9 3.01 -7.34 12.85
CA ASP A 9 2.55 -8.47 12.05
C ASP A 9 3.16 -8.46 10.64
N ASP A 10 3.33 -7.27 10.03
CA ASP A 10 4.06 -7.13 8.76
C ASP A 10 5.52 -7.55 8.91
N PHE A 11 6.18 -7.05 9.96
CA PHE A 11 7.57 -7.37 10.25
C PHE A 11 7.76 -8.88 10.43
N ASP A 12 6.95 -9.49 11.29
CA ASP A 12 7.03 -10.93 11.59
C ASP A 12 6.76 -11.75 10.32
N ARG A 13 5.73 -11.41 9.54
CA ARG A 13 5.44 -12.09 8.27
C ARG A 13 6.62 -12.05 7.33
N ILE A 14 7.27 -10.90 7.17
CA ILE A 14 8.39 -10.72 6.24
C ILE A 14 9.65 -11.41 6.77
N LEU A 15 9.93 -11.32 8.07
CA LEU A 15 10.98 -12.10 8.72
C LEU A 15 10.79 -13.60 8.45
N TYR A 16 9.58 -14.12 8.61
CA TYR A 16 9.27 -15.51 8.28
C TYR A 16 9.49 -15.86 6.80
N ILE A 17 9.33 -14.91 5.88
CA ILE A 17 9.65 -15.09 4.45
C ILE A 17 11.17 -15.14 4.25
N CYS A 18 11.92 -14.18 4.81
CA CYS A 18 13.38 -14.19 4.75
C CYS A 18 13.96 -15.50 5.31
N LEU A 19 13.45 -15.98 6.45
CA LEU A 19 13.88 -17.26 7.02
C LEU A 19 13.62 -18.47 6.13
N LYS A 20 12.60 -18.45 5.25
CA LYS A 20 12.36 -19.55 4.30
C LYS A 20 13.41 -19.60 3.19
N GLU A 21 14.03 -18.47 2.89
CA GLU A 21 15.08 -18.36 1.87
C GLU A 21 16.45 -18.78 2.44
N GLU A 22 16.55 -18.91 3.77
CA GLU A 22 17.76 -19.25 4.49
C GLU A 22 17.93 -20.74 4.79
N THR A 23 19.15 -21.11 5.14
CA THR A 23 19.45 -22.43 5.71
C THR A 23 19.54 -22.34 7.23
N LEU A 24 19.27 -23.45 7.92
CA LEU A 24 19.48 -23.52 9.37
C LEU A 24 20.93 -23.18 9.75
N GLN A 25 21.90 -23.59 8.91
CA GLN A 25 23.32 -23.33 9.12
C GLN A 25 23.70 -21.85 8.95
N SER A 26 23.07 -21.11 8.02
CA SER A 26 23.33 -19.67 7.89
C SER A 26 22.83 -18.91 9.11
N ILE A 27 21.65 -19.28 9.64
CA ILE A 27 21.10 -18.66 10.85
C ILE A 27 21.96 -18.94 12.08
N VAL A 28 22.42 -20.17 12.27
CA VAL A 28 23.29 -20.53 13.41
C VAL A 28 24.63 -19.79 13.37
N LYS A 29 25.11 -19.39 12.18
CA LYS A 29 26.34 -18.60 12.03
C LYS A 29 26.17 -17.12 12.42
N ILE A 30 24.94 -16.64 12.61
CA ILE A 30 24.71 -15.28 13.10
C ILE A 30 25.33 -15.15 14.50
N PRO A 31 26.16 -14.12 14.75
CA PRO A 31 26.80 -13.92 16.04
C PRO A 31 25.78 -13.95 17.20
N GLY A 32 26.07 -14.73 18.24
CA GLY A 32 25.19 -14.92 19.41
C GLY A 32 24.16 -16.03 19.27
N VAL A 33 23.72 -16.37 18.05
CA VAL A 33 22.74 -17.46 17.83
C VAL A 33 23.35 -18.81 18.18
N SER A 34 24.56 -19.10 17.71
CA SER A 34 25.25 -20.38 17.98
C SER A 34 25.39 -20.68 19.48
N GLU A 35 25.72 -19.68 20.29
CA GLU A 35 25.87 -19.84 21.74
C GLU A 35 24.54 -20.21 22.41
N ILE A 36 23.44 -19.58 21.99
CA ILE A 36 22.10 -19.89 22.52
C ILE A 36 21.67 -21.29 22.08
N VAL A 37 21.85 -21.63 20.81
CA VAL A 37 21.48 -22.94 20.26
C VAL A 37 22.25 -24.07 20.96
N SER A 38 23.56 -23.93 21.17
CA SER A 38 24.38 -24.93 21.88
C SER A 38 24.05 -25.08 23.36
N LYS A 39 23.52 -24.03 24.01
CA LYS A 39 23.00 -24.14 25.40
C LYS A 39 21.62 -24.78 25.45
N HIS A 40 20.80 -24.53 24.44
CA HIS A 40 19.42 -25.00 24.40
C HIS A 40 19.30 -26.47 23.96
N PHE A 41 20.18 -26.92 23.06
CA PHE A 41 20.25 -28.30 22.61
C PHE A 41 21.62 -28.87 22.93
N ASN A 42 21.67 -30.06 23.55
CA ASN A 42 22.91 -30.82 23.72
C ASN A 42 23.43 -31.27 22.33
N ASN A 43 24.13 -30.35 21.66
CA ASN A 43 24.96 -30.36 20.44
C ASN A 43 24.68 -31.29 19.24
N ASP A 44 24.05 -32.47 19.35
CA ASP A 44 24.17 -33.48 18.28
C ASP A 44 22.87 -33.83 17.52
N THR A 45 21.69 -33.44 18.01
CA THR A 45 20.41 -33.92 17.44
C THR A 45 19.57 -32.85 16.73
N PHE A 46 19.87 -31.56 16.89
CA PHE A 46 18.95 -30.48 16.48
C PHE A 46 19.02 -30.10 14.99
N LEU A 47 20.20 -30.17 14.36
CA LEU A 47 20.41 -29.59 13.03
C LEU A 47 19.82 -30.40 11.85
N LYS A 48 19.26 -31.59 12.09
CA LYS A 48 18.78 -32.49 11.01
C LYS A 48 17.28 -32.47 10.77
N GLU A 49 16.47 -32.03 11.74
CA GLU A 49 15.00 -32.13 11.67
C GLU A 49 14.29 -30.77 11.74
N GLU A 50 15.03 -29.70 12.02
CA GLU A 50 14.47 -28.38 12.28
C GLU A 50 14.51 -27.47 11.05
N ILE A 51 13.53 -26.57 10.98
CA ILE A 51 13.45 -25.56 9.94
C ILE A 51 13.98 -24.21 10.46
N PRO A 52 14.57 -23.36 9.62
CA PRO A 52 14.96 -21.98 9.96
C PRO A 52 14.00 -21.23 10.88
N GLN A 53 12.71 -21.43 10.66
CA GLN A 53 11.60 -20.75 11.31
C GLN A 53 11.29 -21.25 12.74
N SER A 54 11.76 -22.43 13.12
CA SER A 54 11.57 -22.95 14.48
C SER A 54 12.64 -22.41 15.44
N ILE A 55 13.83 -22.08 14.92
CA ILE A 55 14.94 -21.51 15.69
C ILE A 55 14.53 -20.20 16.38
N VAL A 56 13.77 -19.34 15.70
CA VAL A 56 13.34 -18.05 16.28
C VAL A 56 12.35 -18.20 17.44
N LYS A 57 11.84 -19.40 17.72
CA LYS A 57 11.03 -19.66 18.94
C LYS A 57 11.87 -19.85 20.19
N ILE A 58 13.18 -20.03 20.05
CA ILE A 58 14.10 -20.15 21.18
C ILE A 58 14.29 -18.75 21.78
N PRO A 59 14.09 -18.59 23.10
CA PRO A 59 14.23 -17.29 23.75
C PRO A 59 15.59 -16.65 23.47
N GLY A 60 15.59 -15.36 23.07
CA GLY A 60 16.78 -14.58 22.76
C GLY A 60 17.25 -14.68 21.31
N ILE A 61 16.80 -15.67 20.53
CA ILE A 61 17.21 -15.79 19.12
C ILE A 61 16.39 -14.87 18.22
N TYR A 62 15.10 -14.69 18.49
CA TYR A 62 14.25 -13.80 17.72
C TYR A 62 14.83 -12.38 17.63
N GLU A 63 15.31 -11.83 18.75
CA GLU A 63 15.90 -10.49 18.82
C GLU A 63 17.14 -10.37 17.94
N ILE A 64 18.05 -11.35 18.03
CA ILE A 64 19.29 -11.36 17.24
C ILE A 64 19.00 -11.48 15.74
N VAL A 65 18.09 -12.39 15.38
CA VAL A 65 17.75 -12.69 13.98
C VAL A 65 16.93 -11.54 13.36
N SER A 66 16.00 -10.95 14.10
CA SER A 66 15.24 -9.78 13.64
C SER A 66 16.15 -8.57 13.42
N GLU A 67 17.14 -8.34 14.28
CA GLU A 67 18.14 -7.29 14.08
C GLU A 67 19.01 -7.58 12.84
N HIS A 68 19.42 -8.83 12.66
CA HIS A 68 20.24 -9.26 11.52
C HIS A 68 19.53 -9.00 10.17
N PHE A 69 18.26 -9.35 10.06
CA PHE A 69 17.46 -9.20 8.83
C PHE A 69 16.73 -7.85 8.73
N ASN A 70 16.95 -6.92 9.65
CA ASN A 70 16.16 -5.70 9.71
C ASN A 70 16.13 -4.95 8.37
N ASN A 71 17.28 -4.73 7.74
CA ASN A 71 17.34 -4.03 6.45
C ASN A 71 16.64 -4.79 5.33
N ASP A 72 16.81 -6.10 5.24
CA ASP A 72 16.16 -6.93 4.21
C ASP A 72 14.63 -6.92 4.37
N ILE A 73 14.15 -6.97 5.61
CA ILE A 73 12.71 -6.87 5.93
C ILE A 73 12.16 -5.53 5.45
N LEU A 74 12.91 -4.45 5.69
CA LEU A 74 12.52 -3.10 5.31
C LEU A 74 12.44 -2.95 3.79
N GLU A 75 13.48 -3.37 3.08
CA GLU A 75 13.52 -3.31 1.61
C GLU A 75 12.35 -4.10 1.00
N LYS A 76 12.08 -5.31 1.50
CA LYS A 76 10.96 -6.12 1.02
C LYS A 76 9.60 -5.45 1.30
N TRP A 77 9.40 -4.89 2.48
CA TRP A 77 8.15 -4.21 2.82
C TRP A 77 7.89 -2.97 1.98
N GLU A 78 8.91 -2.15 1.76
CA GLU A 78 8.82 -0.96 0.92
C GLU A 78 8.49 -1.34 -0.52
N TYR A 79 9.16 -2.37 -1.03
CA TYR A 79 8.87 -2.92 -2.35
C TYR A 79 7.42 -3.41 -2.48
N GLU A 80 6.88 -4.10 -1.48
CA GLU A 80 5.47 -4.50 -1.45
C GLU A 80 4.52 -3.27 -1.50
N GLN A 81 4.83 -2.17 -0.80
CA GLN A 81 4.01 -0.96 -0.88
C GLN A 81 4.08 -0.31 -2.27
N TYR A 82 5.26 -0.29 -2.90
CA TYR A 82 5.40 0.22 -4.27
C TYR A 82 4.62 -0.60 -5.28
N ILE A 83 4.58 -1.93 -5.13
CA ILE A 83 3.72 -2.80 -5.96
C ILE A 83 2.25 -2.40 -5.80
N LYS A 84 1.76 -2.26 -4.56
CA LYS A 84 0.37 -1.84 -4.30
C LYS A 84 0.04 -0.49 -4.94
N VAL A 85 0.93 0.50 -4.79
CA VAL A 85 0.77 1.82 -5.44
C VAL A 85 0.61 1.65 -6.95
N LYS A 86 1.50 0.87 -7.59
CA LYS A 86 1.47 0.64 -9.03
C LYS A 86 0.16 -0.01 -9.47
N GLU A 87 -0.29 -1.05 -8.79
CA GLU A 87 -1.54 -1.76 -9.10
C GLU A 87 -2.77 -0.83 -8.98
N ILE A 88 -2.83 0.01 -7.95
CA ILE A 88 -3.93 0.96 -7.77
C ILE A 88 -3.91 2.03 -8.87
N VAL A 89 -2.74 2.58 -9.20
CA VAL A 89 -2.59 3.57 -10.28
C VAL A 89 -3.01 2.98 -11.63
N GLU A 90 -2.61 1.74 -11.94
CA GLU A 90 -3.04 1.04 -13.14
C GLU A 90 -4.57 0.90 -13.18
N ARG A 91 -5.20 0.48 -12.07
CA ARG A 91 -6.67 0.37 -11.99
C ARG A 91 -7.38 1.72 -12.17
N ILE A 92 -6.80 2.81 -11.66
CA ILE A 92 -7.35 4.15 -11.87
C ILE A 92 -7.22 4.58 -13.34
N SER A 93 -6.09 4.29 -13.99
CA SER A 93 -5.90 4.58 -15.42
C SER A 93 -6.86 3.83 -16.34
N LEU A 94 -7.31 2.65 -15.90
CA LEU A 94 -8.31 1.84 -16.60
C LEU A 94 -9.75 2.21 -16.26
N TRP A 95 -9.96 3.11 -15.29
CA TRP A 95 -11.30 3.52 -14.91
C TRP A 95 -11.98 4.26 -16.06
N ASN A 96 -13.24 3.92 -16.33
CA ASN A 96 -14.00 4.51 -17.43
C ASN A 96 -15.38 4.99 -16.98
N PRO A 97 -15.71 6.30 -17.11
CA PRO A 97 -16.99 6.87 -16.68
C PRO A 97 -18.21 6.33 -17.45
N GLU A 98 -18.01 5.74 -18.64
CA GLU A 98 -19.09 5.12 -19.43
C GLU A 98 -19.57 3.79 -18.82
N PHE A 99 -18.72 3.12 -18.04
CA PHE A 99 -18.99 1.74 -17.57
C PHE A 99 -18.91 1.60 -16.04
N GLN A 100 -18.30 2.57 -15.36
CA GLN A 100 -18.02 2.47 -13.94
C GLN A 100 -18.47 3.72 -13.20
N ARG A 101 -18.98 3.50 -11.99
CA ARG A 101 -19.38 4.58 -11.08
C ARG A 101 -18.16 5.30 -10.51
N THR A 102 -18.30 6.60 -10.28
CA THR A 102 -17.36 7.46 -9.57
C THR A 102 -17.04 6.96 -8.16
N LEU A 103 -17.97 6.25 -7.51
CA LEU A 103 -17.71 5.59 -6.23
C LEU A 103 -16.55 4.59 -6.28
N VAL A 104 -16.39 3.88 -7.41
CA VAL A 104 -15.27 2.94 -7.60
C VAL A 104 -13.96 3.72 -7.66
N LEU A 105 -13.93 4.80 -8.44
CA LEU A 105 -12.77 5.68 -8.55
C LEU A 105 -12.40 6.33 -7.22
N LEU A 106 -13.37 6.86 -6.48
CA LEU A 106 -13.13 7.47 -5.15
C LEU A 106 -12.51 6.46 -4.18
N LYS A 107 -12.99 5.21 -4.17
CA LYS A 107 -12.41 4.15 -3.34
C LYS A 107 -10.94 3.89 -3.69
N LEU A 108 -10.62 3.78 -4.98
CA LEU A 108 -9.24 3.59 -5.43
C LEU A 108 -8.33 4.77 -5.07
N ILE A 109 -8.80 6.01 -5.23
CA ILE A 109 -8.02 7.19 -4.88
C ILE A 109 -7.80 7.26 -3.36
N ASN A 110 -8.80 6.91 -2.55
CA ASN A 110 -8.65 6.86 -1.10
C ASN A 110 -7.65 5.78 -0.67
N GLU A 111 -7.73 4.58 -1.26
CA GLU A 111 -6.77 3.49 -1.03
C GLU A 111 -5.34 3.92 -1.40
N LEU A 112 -5.17 4.57 -2.55
CA LEU A 112 -3.88 5.11 -2.96
C LEU A 112 -3.37 6.19 -2.00
N THR A 113 -4.25 7.10 -1.57
CA THR A 113 -3.91 8.17 -0.63
C THR A 113 -3.46 7.61 0.72
N GLU A 114 -4.11 6.54 1.19
CA GLU A 114 -3.73 5.85 2.42
C GLU A 114 -2.33 5.25 2.29
N VAL A 115 -2.00 4.57 1.19
CA VAL A 115 -0.66 4.01 0.99
C VAL A 115 0.39 5.09 0.81
N LEU A 116 0.14 6.10 -0.03
CA LEU A 116 1.10 7.16 -0.31
C LEU A 116 1.36 8.03 0.92
N CYS A 117 0.32 8.65 1.48
CA CYS A 117 0.46 9.59 2.59
C CYS A 117 0.60 8.88 3.94
N GLY A 118 -0.18 7.81 4.14
CA GLY A 118 -0.21 7.09 5.41
C GLY A 118 1.01 6.21 5.65
N THR A 119 1.59 5.66 4.58
CA THR A 119 2.68 4.67 4.67
C THR A 119 4.00 5.18 4.10
N LEU A 120 4.01 5.73 2.89
CA LEU A 120 5.25 6.11 2.18
C LEU A 120 5.68 7.57 2.36
N ASP A 121 4.82 8.42 2.93
CA ASP A 121 5.03 9.87 3.04
C ASP A 121 5.24 10.55 1.66
N LEU A 122 4.49 10.07 0.67
CA LEU A 122 4.50 10.55 -0.72
C LEU A 122 3.21 11.30 -1.05
N LYS A 123 3.29 12.19 -2.04
CA LYS A 123 2.14 13.00 -2.47
C LYS A 123 1.37 12.34 -3.62
N LEU A 124 0.05 12.41 -3.55
CA LEU A 124 -0.87 11.84 -4.55
C LEU A 124 -0.66 12.42 -5.96
N ASP A 125 -0.39 13.72 -6.06
CA ASP A 125 -0.25 14.48 -7.31
C ASP A 125 0.94 14.03 -8.18
N GLN A 126 1.91 13.31 -7.59
CA GLN A 126 3.03 12.71 -8.33
C GLN A 126 2.62 11.44 -9.09
N TYR A 127 1.51 10.81 -8.71
CA TYR A 127 1.08 9.52 -9.25
C TYR A 127 -0.18 9.63 -10.11
N ILE A 128 -1.06 10.59 -9.81
CA ILE A 128 -2.32 10.76 -10.53
C ILE A 128 -2.56 12.23 -10.80
N ASN A 129 -2.83 12.54 -12.07
CA ASN A 129 -3.37 13.82 -12.47
C ASN A 129 -4.90 13.74 -12.51
N LEU A 130 -5.56 14.26 -11.47
CA LEU A 130 -7.03 14.28 -11.39
C LEU A 130 -7.69 15.08 -12.52
N ARG A 131 -7.02 16.11 -13.09
CA ARG A 131 -7.54 16.84 -14.27
C ARG A 131 -7.49 16.01 -15.55
N ALA A 132 -6.67 14.96 -15.60
CA ALA A 132 -6.52 14.11 -16.78
C ALA A 132 -7.42 12.86 -16.72
N LEU A 133 -8.27 12.75 -15.70
CA LEU A 133 -9.22 11.64 -15.60
C LEU A 133 -10.20 11.69 -16.78
N PRO A 134 -10.58 10.52 -17.33
CA PRO A 134 -11.54 10.48 -18.42
C PRO A 134 -12.87 11.05 -17.96
N VAL A 135 -13.46 11.88 -18.82
CA VAL A 135 -14.80 12.45 -18.63
C VAL A 135 -15.66 12.02 -19.80
N ARG A 136 -16.85 11.53 -19.50
CA ARG A 136 -17.88 11.22 -20.48
C ARG A 136 -18.18 12.45 -21.33
N GLU A 137 -18.25 12.28 -22.65
CA GLU A 137 -18.39 13.39 -23.60
C GLU A 137 -19.60 14.28 -23.28
N PHE A 138 -20.72 13.65 -22.89
CA PHE A 138 -21.95 14.34 -22.46
C PHE A 138 -21.74 15.32 -21.29
N PHE A 139 -20.80 15.05 -20.37
CA PHE A 139 -20.53 15.91 -19.22
C PHE A 139 -19.31 16.83 -19.42
N ARG A 140 -18.60 16.73 -20.55
CA ARG A 140 -17.34 17.47 -20.75
C ARG A 140 -17.53 18.98 -20.66
N GLU A 141 -18.54 19.52 -21.34
CA GLU A 141 -18.82 20.95 -21.32
C GLU A 141 -19.10 21.46 -19.89
N VAL A 142 -19.81 20.68 -19.09
CA VAL A 142 -20.13 21.01 -17.70
C VAL A 142 -18.86 21.00 -16.85
N VAL A 143 -18.04 19.96 -16.95
CA VAL A 143 -16.76 19.87 -16.21
C VAL A 143 -15.82 21.02 -16.58
N ASP A 144 -15.71 21.36 -17.86
CA ASP A 144 -14.85 22.45 -18.34
C ASP A 144 -15.36 23.82 -17.89
N LYS A 145 -16.68 24.05 -17.96
CA LYS A 145 -17.34 25.31 -17.55
C LYS A 145 -17.05 25.64 -16.08
N TYR A 146 -17.08 24.63 -15.23
CA TYR A 146 -16.96 24.79 -13.78
C TYR A 146 -15.53 24.64 -13.26
N SER A 147 -14.48 24.85 -14.05
CA SER A 147 -13.07 24.64 -13.65
C SER A 147 -12.64 25.17 -12.25
N ALA A 148 -13.25 26.26 -11.77
CA ALA A 148 -13.03 26.85 -10.44
C ALA A 148 -13.66 26.07 -9.27
N TYR A 149 -14.75 25.35 -9.51
CA TYR A 149 -15.25 24.30 -8.62
C TYR A 149 -14.69 22.99 -9.16
N PRO A 150 -13.66 22.38 -8.55
CA PRO A 150 -12.93 21.29 -9.17
C PRO A 150 -13.79 20.03 -9.31
N ILE A 151 -14.59 19.99 -10.37
CA ILE A 151 -15.19 18.79 -10.91
C ILE A 151 -14.09 18.11 -11.71
N TRP A 152 -13.77 16.88 -11.30
CA TRP A 152 -12.68 16.11 -11.91
C TRP A 152 -13.23 15.20 -13.01
N THR A 153 -14.37 14.57 -12.75
CA THR A 153 -15.07 13.71 -13.72
C THR A 153 -16.49 13.42 -13.24
N CYS A 154 -17.35 12.94 -14.13
CA CYS A 154 -18.69 12.45 -13.83
C CYS A 154 -18.93 11.11 -14.52
N ASP A 155 -19.61 10.19 -13.83
CA ASP A 155 -20.04 8.91 -14.40
C ASP A 155 -21.38 9.02 -15.14
N PHE A 156 -21.81 7.91 -15.77
CA PHE A 156 -23.05 7.84 -16.53
C PHE A 156 -24.33 8.14 -15.73
N GLU A 157 -24.32 8.06 -14.40
CA GLU A 157 -25.46 8.38 -13.53
C GLU A 157 -25.51 9.87 -13.16
N GLY A 158 -24.55 10.66 -13.65
CA GLY A 158 -24.41 12.07 -13.28
C GLY A 158 -23.85 12.26 -11.87
N SER A 159 -23.21 11.24 -11.29
CA SER A 159 -22.45 11.40 -10.05
C SER A 159 -21.06 11.90 -10.40
N CYS A 160 -20.65 13.02 -9.82
CA CYS A 160 -19.40 13.69 -10.13
C CYS A 160 -18.42 13.61 -8.96
N LEU A 161 -17.17 13.27 -9.27
CA LEU A 161 -16.07 13.38 -8.33
C LEU A 161 -15.61 14.84 -8.30
N VAL A 162 -15.68 15.44 -7.13
CA VAL A 162 -15.35 16.85 -6.91
C VAL A 162 -14.40 17.00 -5.72
N GLY A 163 -13.71 18.15 -5.62
CA GLY A 163 -13.04 18.52 -4.37
C GLY A 163 -11.83 19.43 -4.53
N ALA A 164 -11.76 20.48 -3.71
CA ALA A 164 -10.62 21.40 -3.59
C ALA A 164 -9.71 21.06 -2.40
N GLU A 165 -10.31 20.62 -1.28
CA GLU A 165 -9.62 20.25 -0.03
C GLU A 165 -9.78 18.76 0.29
N LYS A 166 -10.96 18.20 0.04
CA LYS A 166 -11.28 16.77 0.20
C LYS A 166 -12.08 16.27 -0.99
N LEU A 167 -11.81 15.04 -1.42
CA LEU A 167 -12.55 14.40 -2.50
C LEU A 167 -13.90 13.88 -2.00
N GLU A 168 -14.94 14.20 -2.74
CA GLU A 168 -16.31 13.77 -2.48
C GLU A 168 -17.09 13.53 -3.78
N ILE A 169 -18.27 12.92 -3.65
CA ILE A 169 -19.16 12.65 -4.78
C ILE A 169 -20.41 13.50 -4.61
N GLU A 170 -20.76 14.24 -5.66
CA GLU A 170 -21.96 15.06 -5.72
C GLU A 170 -22.75 14.80 -7.01
N PRO A 171 -24.09 14.81 -6.97
CA PRO A 171 -24.92 14.75 -8.18
C PRO A 171 -24.76 16.02 -9.03
N ILE A 172 -24.69 15.86 -10.36
CA ILE A 172 -24.51 16.96 -11.30
C ILE A 172 -25.64 17.98 -11.24
N ASP A 173 -26.89 17.55 -11.05
CA ASP A 173 -28.04 18.45 -10.92
C ASP A 173 -27.92 19.38 -9.71
N SER A 174 -27.34 18.87 -8.61
CA SER A 174 -27.10 19.67 -7.41
C SER A 174 -26.03 20.74 -7.65
N ILE A 175 -25.05 20.43 -8.50
CA ILE A 175 -24.00 21.37 -8.91
C ILE A 175 -24.60 22.44 -9.82
N LEU A 176 -25.34 22.06 -10.86
CA LEU A 176 -25.97 22.97 -11.82
C LEU A 176 -26.93 23.95 -11.13
N HIS A 177 -27.79 23.44 -10.24
CA HIS A 177 -28.69 24.27 -9.43
C HIS A 177 -27.94 25.29 -8.56
N ARG A 178 -26.77 24.92 -8.00
CA ARG A 178 -25.96 25.84 -7.19
C ARG A 178 -25.48 27.06 -7.97
N PHE A 179 -25.28 26.90 -9.27
CA PHE A 179 -24.72 27.94 -10.15
C PHE A 179 -25.76 28.59 -11.07
N GLY A 180 -27.05 28.23 -10.95
CA GLY A 180 -28.14 28.87 -11.67
C GLY A 180 -28.21 28.50 -13.16
N ASP A 181 -27.63 27.36 -13.54
CA ASP A 181 -27.82 26.75 -14.85
C ASP A 181 -28.99 25.77 -14.76
N GLU A 182 -30.21 26.24 -15.05
CA GLU A 182 -31.36 25.37 -15.35
C GLU A 182 -31.59 25.28 -16.87
#